data_AF-A0A7Y4LZS8-F1
#
_entry.id   AF-A0A7Y4LZS8-F1
#
_cell.length_a   1.000
_cell.length_b   1.000
_cell.length_c   1.000
_cell.angle_alpha   90.00
_cell.angle_beta   90.00
_cell.angle_gamma   90.00
#
_symmetry.space_group_name_H-M   'P 1'
#
loop_
_entity.id
_entity.type
_entity.pdbx_description
1 polymer ?
#
loop_
_entity_poly.entity_id
_entity_poly.type
_entity_poly.pdbx_seq_one_letter_code
_entity_poly.pdbx_strand_id
1 'polypeptide(L)' 'MSKPAKTEAELIAMARAELKAHVDCPDGIDISVLRDGDSWEFRAKAKEATIAKPGYPECVAMLVQIGDHLSKQYDFKE' A
#
# COMPACT_ATOMS: atom_id res chain seq x y z
N MET A 1 13.56 20.79 0.86
CA MET A 1 14.14 19.48 0.57
C MET A 1 13.06 18.68 -0.15
N SER A 2 13.22 18.40 -1.44
CA SER A 2 12.26 17.56 -2.18
C SER A 2 12.41 16.10 -1.76
N LYS A 3 11.31 15.37 -1.68
CA LYS A 3 11.35 13.94 -1.34
C LYS A 3 11.95 13.17 -2.52
N PRO A 4 12.72 12.10 -2.29
CA PRO A 4 13.12 11.21 -3.36
C PRO A 4 11.88 10.59 -4.02
N ALA A 5 11.84 10.59 -5.36
CA ALA A 5 10.71 10.03 -6.10
C ALA A 5 10.88 8.52 -6.31
N LYS A 6 9.78 7.77 -6.18
CA LYS A 6 9.72 6.30 -6.29
C LYS A 6 8.67 5.87 -7.30
N THR A 7 9.02 4.85 -8.08
CA THR A 7 8.06 4.22 -9.01
C THR A 7 6.99 3.44 -8.26
N GLU A 8 5.87 3.15 -8.91
CA GLU A 8 4.80 2.33 -8.34
C GLU A 8 5.34 0.98 -7.84
N ALA A 9 6.16 0.30 -8.64
CA ALA A 9 6.73 -0.99 -8.29
C ALA A 9 7.62 -0.93 -7.04
N GLU A 10 8.41 0.14 -6.87
CA GLU A 10 9.22 0.34 -5.67
C GLU A 10 8.35 0.57 -4.43
N LEU A 11 7.35 1.43 -4.53
CA LEU A 11 6.42 1.71 -3.42
C LEU A 11 5.65 0.45 -3.01
N ILE A 12 5.16 -0.33 -3.99
CA ILE A 12 4.49 -1.61 -3.73
C ILE A 12 5.45 -2.62 -3.06
N ALA A 13 6.69 -2.70 -3.52
CA ALA A 13 7.68 -3.60 -2.92
C ALA A 13 7.94 -3.24 -1.45
N MET A 14 8.06 -1.94 -1.14
CA MET A 14 8.18 -1.45 0.23
C MET A 14 6.95 -1.77 1.06
N ALA A 15 5.75 -1.47 0.55
CA ALA A 15 4.50 -1.76 1.25
C ALA A 15 4.31 -3.25 1.52
N ARG A 16 4.65 -4.14 0.58
CA ARG A 16 4.59 -5.59 0.77
C ARG A 16 5.58 -6.07 1.83
N ALA A 17 6.78 -5.49 1.89
CA ALA A 17 7.78 -5.83 2.90
C ALA A 17 7.30 -5.42 4.31
N GLU A 18 6.75 -4.21 4.45
CA GLU A 18 6.22 -3.72 5.72
C GLU A 18 4.95 -4.49 6.13
N LEU A 19 4.00 -4.72 5.21
CA LEU A 19 2.81 -5.52 5.49
C LEU A 19 3.18 -6.90 6.05
N LYS A 20 4.10 -7.61 5.41
CA LYS A 20 4.55 -8.94 5.86
C LYS A 20 5.19 -8.92 7.26
N ALA A 21 5.79 -7.79 7.67
CA ALA A 21 6.37 -7.65 9.00
C ALA A 21 5.32 -7.41 10.10
N HIS A 22 4.13 -6.91 9.73
CA HIS A 22 3.10 -6.47 10.67
C HIS A 22 1.85 -7.36 10.70
N VAL A 23 1.43 -7.89 9.55
CA VAL A 23 0.16 -8.61 9.38
C VAL A 23 0.31 -9.76 8.38
N ASP A 24 -0.36 -10.88 8.67
CA ASP A 24 -0.46 -12.00 7.72
C ASP A 24 -1.66 -11.76 6.79
N CYS A 25 -1.39 -11.16 5.63
CA CYS A 25 -2.43 -10.82 4.68
C CYS A 25 -2.89 -11.99 3.85
N PRO A 26 -4.22 -12.14 3.64
CA PRO A 26 -4.72 -13.19 2.77
C PRO A 26 -4.20 -13.01 1.34
N ASP A 27 -3.84 -14.12 0.70
CA ASP A 27 -3.45 -14.09 -0.70
C ASP A 27 -4.55 -13.52 -1.62
N GLY A 28 -4.11 -12.92 -2.72
CA GLY A 28 -4.99 -12.35 -3.75
C GLY A 28 -5.34 -10.87 -3.54
N ILE A 29 -4.57 -10.17 -2.71
CA ILE A 29 -4.58 -8.70 -2.65
C ILE A 29 -3.64 -8.14 -3.72
N ASP A 30 -4.23 -7.39 -4.63
CA ASP A 30 -3.53 -6.52 -5.56
C ASP A 30 -3.38 -5.13 -4.94
N ILE A 31 -2.19 -4.54 -5.06
CA ILE A 31 -1.88 -3.22 -4.50
C ILE A 31 -1.52 -2.32 -5.68
N SER A 32 -2.13 -1.15 -5.77
CA SER A 32 -1.78 -0.11 -6.73
C SER A 32 -1.50 1.20 -6.00
N VAL A 33 -0.81 2.14 -6.64
CA VAL A 33 -0.62 3.50 -6.14
C VAL A 33 -1.60 4.43 -6.86
N LEU A 34 -2.33 5.24 -6.09
CA LEU A 34 -3.22 6.28 -6.62
C LEU A 34 -2.68 7.64 -6.24
N ARG A 35 -2.65 8.56 -7.21
CA ARG A 35 -2.32 9.96 -6.97
C ARG A 35 -3.51 10.66 -6.31
N ASP A 36 -3.26 11.36 -5.22
CA ASP A 36 -4.25 12.17 -4.50
C ASP A 36 -3.71 13.58 -4.30
N GLY A 37 -4.08 14.50 -5.20
CA GLY A 37 -3.54 15.86 -5.24
C GLY A 37 -2.01 15.90 -5.31
N ASP A 38 -1.40 16.58 -4.33
CA ASP A 38 0.06 16.66 -4.16
C ASP A 38 0.68 15.41 -3.48
N SER A 39 -0.13 14.42 -3.12
CA SER A 39 0.28 13.18 -2.46
C SER A 39 -0.10 11.95 -3.28
N TRP A 40 -0.01 10.79 -2.65
CA TRP A 40 -0.40 9.51 -3.19
C TRP A 40 -0.80 8.55 -2.04
N GLU A 41 -1.63 7.57 -2.36
CA GLU A 41 -2.10 6.53 -1.44
C GLU A 41 -2.01 5.14 -2.07
N PHE A 42 -1.95 4.09 -1.25
CA PHE A 42 -2.10 2.73 -1.74
C PHE A 42 -3.56 2.33 -1.81
N ARG A 43 -3.92 1.63 -2.88
CA ARG A 43 -5.24 1.01 -3.06
C ARG A 43 -5.11 -0.51 -3.06
N ALA A 44 -5.76 -1.16 -2.11
CA ALA A 44 -5.98 -2.60 -2.16
C ALA A 44 -7.18 -2.93 -3.06
N LYS A 45 -7.00 -3.89 -3.96
CA LYS A 45 -8.06 -4.53 -4.75
C LYS A 45 -7.98 -6.03 -4.54
N ALA A 46 -9.12 -6.68 -4.37
CA ALA A 46 -9.18 -8.12 -4.21
C ALA A 46 -10.52 -8.64 -4.73
N LYS A 47 -10.60 -9.94 -5.03
CA LYS A 47 -11.87 -10.60 -5.37
C LYS A 47 -12.73 -10.72 -4.11
N GLU A 48 -14.06 -10.80 -4.28
CA GLU A 48 -15.01 -10.93 -3.15
C GLU A 48 -14.64 -12.07 -2.19
N ALA A 49 -14.19 -13.21 -2.73
CA ALA A 49 -13.73 -14.35 -1.93
C ALA A 49 -12.52 -14.02 -1.03
N THR A 50 -11.64 -13.09 -1.41
CA THR A 50 -10.51 -12.62 -0.60
C THR A 50 -10.96 -11.53 0.37
N ILE A 51 -11.86 -10.63 -0.05
CA ILE A 51 -12.43 -9.58 0.82
C ILE A 51 -13.18 -10.20 2.01
N ALA A 52 -13.87 -11.32 1.80
CA ALA A 52 -14.59 -12.05 2.84
C ALA A 52 -13.69 -12.84 3.79
N LYS A 53 -12.37 -12.96 3.52
CA LYS A 53 -11.47 -13.67 4.42
C LYS A 53 -11.20 -12.85 5.69
N PRO A 54 -11.14 -13.50 6.87
CA PRO A 54 -10.65 -12.83 8.08
C PRO A 54 -9.22 -12.31 7.83
N GLY A 55 -8.88 -11.15 8.42
CA GLY A 55 -7.58 -10.50 8.22
C GLY A 55 -7.53 -9.53 7.03
N TYR A 56 -8.46 -9.59 6.07
CA TYR A 56 -8.50 -8.62 4.97
C TYR A 56 -8.71 -7.17 5.48
N PRO A 57 -9.66 -6.89 6.40
CA PRO A 57 -9.83 -5.53 6.94
C PRO A 57 -8.58 -5.03 7.68
N GLU A 58 -7.92 -5.88 8.48
CA GLU A 58 -6.67 -5.52 9.16
C GLU A 58 -5.55 -5.21 8.18
N CYS A 59 -5.44 -5.96 7.08
CA CYS A 59 -4.45 -5.71 6.04
C CYS A 59 -4.68 -4.42 5.28
N VAL A 60 -5.93 -4.10 4.95
CA VAL A 60 -6.26 -2.81 4.33
C VAL A 60 -5.94 -1.67 5.30
N ALA A 61 -6.28 -1.80 6.58
CA ALA A 61 -5.97 -0.79 7.59
C ALA A 61 -4.45 -0.58 7.73
N MET A 62 -3.67 -1.66 7.75
CA MET A 62 -2.21 -1.58 7.82
C MET A 62 -1.60 -0.95 6.56
N LEU A 63 -2.12 -1.28 5.38
CA LEU A 63 -1.68 -0.69 4.11
C LEU A 63 -1.89 0.84 4.08
N VAL A 64 -3.00 1.33 4.65
CA VAL A 64 -3.26 2.77 4.79
C VAL A 64 -2.23 3.45 5.70
N GLN A 65 -1.88 2.83 6.84
CA GLN A 65 -0.86 3.37 7.76
C GLN A 65 0.52 3.42 7.10
N ILE A 66 0.90 2.36 6.39
CA ILE A 66 2.14 2.30 5.63
C ILE A 66 2.15 3.38 4.52
N GLY A 67 1.04 3.56 3.81
CA GLY A 67 0.89 4.62 2.80
C GLY A 67 1.08 6.04 3.37
N ASP A 68 0.46 6.34 4.51
CA ASP A 68 0.66 7.62 5.21
C ASP A 68 2.13 7.81 5.63
N HIS A 69 2.79 6.74 6.09
CA HIS A 69 4.20 6.80 6.47
C HIS A 69 5.13 7.02 5.27
N LEU A 70 4.92 6.30 4.17
CA LEU A 70 5.76 6.38 2.98
C LEU A 70 5.52 7.66 2.17
N SER A 71 4.28 8.15 2.08
CA SER A 71 3.96 9.40 1.39
C SER A 71 4.63 10.62 2.01
N LYS A 72 4.97 10.57 3.31
CA LYS A 72 5.76 11.62 3.98
C LYS A 72 7.24 11.60 3.61
N GLN A 73 7.75 10.48 3.09
CA GLN A 73 9.17 10.27 2.81
C GLN A 73 9.48 10.28 1.30
N TYR A 74 8.53 9.87 0.46
CA TYR A 74 8.74 9.67 -0.96
C TYR A 74 7.64 10.36 -1.78
N ASP A 75 8.04 10.92 -2.92
CA ASP A 75 7.09 11.35 -3.95
C ASP A 75 6.80 10.17 -4.90
N PHE A 76 5.59 10.11 -5.43
CA PHE A 76 5.25 9.12 -6.44
C PHE A 76 5.73 9.57 -7.83
N LYS A 77 6.46 8.70 -8.51
CA LYS A 77 6.90 8.84 -9.91
C LYS A 77 6.08 7.88 -10.76
N GLU A 78 5.29 8.45 -11.65
CA GLU A 78 4.53 7.72 -12.67
C GLU A 78 5.45 7.13 -13.76
#